data_AF-A0A7V1H8B2-F1
#
_entry.id   AF-A0A7V1H8B2-F1
#
_cell.length_a   1.000
_cell.length_b   1.000
_cell.length_c   1.000
_cell.angle_alpha   90.00
_cell.angle_beta   90.00
_cell.angle_gamma   90.00
#
_symmetry.space_group_name_H-M   'P 1'
#
loop_
_entity.id
_entity.type
_entity.pdbx_description
1 polymer ?
#
loop_
_entity_poly.entity_id
_entity_poly.type
_entity_poly.pdbx_seq_one_letter_code
_entity_poly.pdbx_strand_id
1 'polypeptide(L)' 'MEKSVTFVFEEIHNSNPEVASSARGRINIIGGHTDYNQGYALPAAIDLRNYGPVCFVFWREKKLKSWLNSKFYY' A
#
# COMPACT_ATOMS: atom_id res chain seq x y z
N MET A 1 -19.36 11.82 0.12
CA MET A 1 -18.96 10.50 -0.40
C MET A 1 -17.46 10.39 -0.15
N GLU A 2 -17.02 9.41 0.64
CA GLU A 2 -15.60 9.26 1.00
C GLU A 2 -14.80 8.77 -0.21
N LYS A 3 -13.61 9.34 -0.44
CA LYS A 3 -12.74 8.97 -1.57
C LYS A 3 -12.16 7.58 -1.33
N SER A 4 -12.04 6.76 -2.38
CA SER A 4 -11.38 5.46 -2.26
C SER A 4 -9.87 5.62 -2.04
N VAL A 5 -9.25 4.68 -1.33
CA VAL A 5 -7.80 4.72 -1.06
C VAL A 5 -6.97 4.66 -2.33
N THR A 6 -7.43 3.94 -3.36
CA THR A 6 -6.75 3.90 -4.67
C THR A 6 -6.80 5.25 -5.38
N PHE A 7 -7.91 5.98 -5.26
CA PHE A 7 -8.05 7.32 -5.82
C PHE A 7 -7.11 8.31 -5.12
N VAL A 8 -7.06 8.27 -3.77
CA VAL A 8 -6.12 9.10 -2.99
C VAL A 8 -4.66 8.78 -3.35
N PHE A 9 -4.34 7.51 -3.58
CA PHE A 9 -3.00 7.09 -4.00
C PHE A 9 -2.63 7.69 -5.37
N GLU A 10 -3.55 7.63 -6.34
CA GLU A 10 -3.33 8.20 -7.67
C GLU A 10 -3.15 9.73 -7.62
N GLU A 11 -3.95 10.44 -6.81
CA GLU A 11 -3.79 11.89 -6.60
C GLU A 11 -2.40 12.27 -6.05
N ILE A 12 -1.82 11.44 -5.18
CA ILE A 12 -0.52 11.71 -4.53
C ILE A 12 0.65 11.30 -5.42
N HIS A 13 0.54 10.15 -6.10
CA HIS A 13 1.66 9.53 -6.81
C HIS A 13 1.62 9.70 -8.33
N ASN A 14 0.52 10.24 -8.89
CA ASN A 14 0.26 10.34 -10.33
C ASN A 14 0.43 8.98 -11.05
N SER A 15 0.15 7.89 -10.33
CA SER A 15 0.23 6.53 -10.81
C SER A 15 -0.80 5.68 -10.10
N ASN A 16 -1.30 4.66 -10.78
CA ASN A 16 -2.16 3.66 -10.16
C ASN A 16 -1.33 2.71 -9.28
N PRO A 17 -1.86 2.25 -8.13
CA PRO A 17 -1.20 1.21 -7.35
C PRO A 17 -1.20 -0.11 -8.13
N GLU A 18 -0.11 -0.84 -8.05
CA GLU A 18 0.00 -2.17 -8.66
C GLU A 18 -0.67 -3.24 -7.78
N VAL A 19 -0.58 -3.05 -6.46
CA VAL A 19 -1.20 -3.91 -5.47
C VAL A 19 -1.89 -3.04 -4.42
N ALA A 20 -3.15 -3.39 -4.14
CA ALA A 20 -3.89 -2.87 -3.01
C ALA A 20 -4.06 -3.99 -1.97
N SER A 21 -3.55 -3.77 -0.77
CA SER A 21 -3.71 -4.70 0.35
C SER A 21 -4.54 -4.06 1.47
N SER A 22 -5.25 -4.90 2.23
CA SER A 22 -5.91 -4.45 3.45
C SER A 22 -5.77 -5.49 4.56
N ALA A 23 -5.61 -5.04 5.79
CA ALA A 23 -5.58 -5.87 6.98
C ALA A 23 -6.62 -5.37 7.98
N ARG A 24 -7.33 -6.30 8.63
CA ARG A 24 -8.25 -5.97 9.71
C ARG A 24 -7.50 -5.84 11.03
N GLY A 25 -7.97 -4.93 11.87
CA GLY A 25 -7.65 -5.01 13.30
C GLY A 25 -8.24 -6.28 13.92
N ARG A 26 -7.80 -6.61 15.14
CA ARG A 26 -8.34 -7.71 15.92
C ARG A 26 -8.53 -7.31 17.37
N ILE A 27 -9.61 -7.79 17.98
CA ILE A 27 -9.80 -7.81 19.42
C ILE A 27 -9.60 -9.23 19.93
N ASN A 28 -9.14 -9.37 21.17
CA ASN A 28 -9.08 -10.67 21.82
C ASN A 28 -10.33 -10.84 22.69
N ILE A 29 -11.11 -11.90 22.45
CA ILE A 29 -12.33 -12.17 23.24
C ILE A 29 -11.94 -12.80 24.59
N ILE A 30 -10.97 -13.72 24.59
CA ILE A 30 -10.40 -14.36 25.78
C ILE A 30 -8.96 -14.83 25.53
N GLY A 31 -8.19 -15.06 26.59
CA GLY A 31 -6.78 -15.47 26.51
C GLY A 31 -5.87 -14.26 26.32
N GLY A 32 -6.10 -13.19 27.08
CA GLY A 32 -5.15 -12.09 27.19
C GLY A 32 -3.96 -12.53 28.03
N HIS A 33 -2.76 -12.04 27.70
CA HIS A 33 -1.54 -12.34 28.44
C HIS A 33 -1.11 -13.83 28.47
N THR A 34 -1.75 -14.67 27.65
CA THR A 34 -1.41 -16.09 27.49
C THR A 34 -0.58 -16.35 26.25
N ASP A 35 -0.64 -15.46 25.26
CA ASP A 35 0.00 -15.57 23.95
C ASP A 35 1.53 -15.63 24.04
N TYR A 36 2.14 -14.80 24.89
CA TYR A 36 3.58 -14.85 25.15
C TYR A 36 4.01 -16.02 26.07
N ASN A 37 3.04 -16.76 26.63
CA ASN A 37 3.26 -17.92 27.48
C ASN A 37 2.93 -19.25 26.76
N GLN A 38 2.86 -19.25 25.42
CA GLN A 38 2.45 -20.42 24.62
C GLN A 38 1.03 -20.93 24.94
N GLY A 39 0.19 -20.11 25.55
CA GLY A 39 -1.21 -20.41 25.81
C GLY A 39 -2.10 -20.10 24.61
N TYR A 40 -3.35 -20.54 24.68
CA TYR A 40 -4.35 -20.28 23.65
C TYR A 40 -4.97 -18.88 23.80
N ALA A 41 -5.42 -18.31 22.68
CA ALA A 41 -6.19 -17.06 22.62
C ALA A 41 -7.33 -17.22 21.61
N LEU A 42 -8.42 -16.47 21.80
CA LEU A 42 -9.56 -16.45 20.88
C LEU A 42 -9.75 -15.03 20.31
N PRO A 43 -9.00 -14.67 19.27
CA PRO A 43 -9.16 -13.38 18.62
C PRO A 43 -10.32 -13.36 17.63
N ALA A 44 -10.89 -12.17 17.42
CA ALA A 44 -11.84 -11.91 16.35
C ALA A 44 -11.40 -10.66 15.57
N ALA A 45 -11.53 -10.73 14.24
CA ALA A 45 -11.29 -9.60 13.38
C ALA A 45 -12.42 -8.57 13.53
N ILE A 46 -12.07 -7.30 13.63
CA ILE A 46 -13.05 -6.19 13.68
C ILE A 46 -13.23 -5.56 12.30
N ASP A 47 -14.26 -4.73 12.15
CA ASP A 47 -14.56 -4.09 10.86
C ASP A 47 -13.61 -2.95 10.49
N LEU A 48 -12.84 -2.44 11.46
CA LEU A 48 -11.79 -1.45 11.21
C LEU A 48 -10.64 -2.09 10.41
N ARG A 49 -10.27 -1.44 9.30
CA ARG A 49 -9.25 -1.89 8.34
C ARG A 49 -8.17 -0.84 8.15
N ASN A 50 -6.94 -1.32 8.02
CA ASN A 50 -5.82 -0.55 7.49
C ASN A 50 -5.67 -0.90 6.00
N TYR A 51 -5.46 0.13 5.17
CA TYR A 51 -5.23 -0.01 3.73
C TYR A 51 -3.81 0.39 3.38
N GLY A 52 -3.13 -0.43 2.57
CA GLY A 52 -1.76 -0.21 2.12
C GLY A 52 -1.63 -0.43 0.62
N PRO A 53 -1.93 0.58 -0.22
CA PRO A 53 -1.63 0.55 -1.65
C PRO A 53 -0.12 0.75 -1.89
N VAL A 54 0.43 0.01 -2.84
CA VAL A 54 1.85 0.09 -3.23
C VAL A 54 1.95 0.21 -4.74
N CYS A 55 2.88 1.04 -5.22
CA CYS A 55 3.34 1.04 -6.61
C CYS A 55 4.87 0.96 -6.64
N PHE A 56 5.43 0.24 -7.60
CA PHE A 56 6.86 0.30 -7.89
C PHE A 56 7.12 1.45 -8.88
N VAL A 57 7.85 2.47 -8.45
CA VAL A 57 8.24 3.57 -9.35
C VAL A 57 9.58 3.23 -9.98
N PHE A 58 9.57 2.84 -11.25
CA PHE A 58 10.81 2.81 -12.04
C PHE A 58 11.23 4.25 -12.33
N TRP A 59 12.35 4.68 -11.74
CA TRP A 59 12.95 5.97 -12.03
C TRP A 59 13.50 5.96 -13.46
N ARG A 60 12.69 6.41 -14.44
CA ARG A 60 13.19 6.74 -15.78
C ARG A 60 13.71 8.17 -15.78
N GLU A 61 15.02 8.35 -16.00
CA GLU A 61 15.55 9.65 -16.37
C GLU A 61 14.90 10.14 -17.67
N LYS A 62 14.02 11.15 -17.55
CA LYS A 62 13.50 11.87 -18.72
C LYS A 62 14.60 12.61 -19.49
N LYS A 63 15.78 12.84 -18.88
CA LYS A 63 16.93 13.56 -19.50
C LYS A 63 17.54 12.81 -20.68
N LEU A 64 17.62 11.48 -20.63
CA LEU A 64 18.25 10.68 -21.69
C LEU A 64 17.49 10.75 -23.03
N LYS A 65 16.15 10.74 -23.00
CA LYS A 65 15.33 10.81 -24.23
C LYS A 65 15.41 12.17 -24.92
N SER A 66 15.43 13.27 -24.17
CA SER A 66 15.58 14.62 -24.74
C SER A 66 16.98 14.81 -25.35
N TRP A 67 18.02 14.36 -24.63
CA TRP A 67 19.40 14.41 -25.12
C TRP A 67 19.63 13.54 -26.38
N LEU A 68 19.10 12.32 -26.40
CA LEU A 68 19.18 11.44 -27.58
C LEU A 68 18.43 12.04 -28.77
N ASN A 69 17.20 12.54 -28.58
CA ASN A 69 16.44 13.15 -29.66
C ASN A 69 17.11 14.43 -30.22
N SER A 70 17.90 15.16 -29.43
CA SER A 70 18.65 16.34 -29.94
C SER A 70 19.90 16.00 -30.78
N LYS A 71 20.39 14.76 -30.75
CA LYS A 71 21.61 14.33 -31.47
C LYS A 71 21.34 13.62 -32.80
N PHE A 72 20.09 13.26 -33.09
CA PHE A 72 19.70 12.55 -34.32
C PHE A 72 19.03 13.47 -35.37
N TYR A 73 18.97 14.78 -35.13
CA TYR A 73 18.62 15.77 -36.15
C TYR A 73 19.88 16.49 -36.66
N TYR A 74 20.75 15.74 -37.35
CA TYR A 74 21.70 16.26 -38.34
C TYR A 74 21.75 15.28 -39.50
#